data_AF-A0A7J0EIB7-F1
#
_entry.id   AF-A0A7J0EIB7-F1
#
_cell.length_a   1.000
_cell.length_b   1.000
_cell.length_c   1.000
_cell.angle_alpha   90.00
_cell.angle_beta   90.00
_cell.angle_gamma   90.00
#
_symmetry.space_group_name_H-M   'P 1'
#
loop_
_entity.id
_entity.type
_entity.pdbx_description
1 polymer ?
#
loop_
_entity_poly.entity_id
_entity_poly.type
_entity_poly.pdbx_seq_one_letter_code
_entity_poly.pdbx_strand_id
1 'polypeptide(L)'
;MSKRLKLSDLAKVVAKKAATSASKGVVISEGSETTSGKRALDDGSKGKQVAQSPEPKKARIDTGASGASARPPVASRAAEKILAGVILPADKEKVDRITFDQVVTKFLHVVGQGVILGSSLAVRSRDFAEGALHQKAVAESAEMEMVRAQNRAIELEGALAEEKAKGKKLAKDADARGKVISKLEARISDLEKSQSLTQGRIIAAFKESDDFLEAVRGSASSYFGDGFDFCKRQLAKQYPDLGVDLEDVEMDHELLAKEEAEAEKRATEEEAAEVEGVGEAA
;
A
#
# COMPACT_ATOMS: atom_id res chain seq x y z
N MET A 1 -6.29 49.48 12.71
CA MET A 1 -6.36 49.69 11.25
C MET A 1 -7.20 48.60 10.60
N SER A 2 -8.43 48.93 10.18
CA SER A 2 -9.41 47.95 9.68
C SER A 2 -9.28 47.80 8.16
N LYS A 3 -8.94 46.60 7.69
CA LYS A 3 -8.80 46.30 6.25
C LYS A 3 -10.19 46.07 5.65
N ARG A 4 -10.75 47.09 5.00
CA ARG A 4 -11.96 46.93 4.17
C ARG A 4 -11.59 46.18 2.89
N LEU A 5 -11.92 44.89 2.83
CA LEU A 5 -11.88 44.10 1.59
C LEU A 5 -12.88 44.70 0.60
N LYS A 6 -12.41 45.03 -0.60
CA LYS A 6 -13.26 45.58 -1.66
C LYS A 6 -14.16 44.46 -2.19
N LEU A 7 -15.46 44.74 -2.33
CA LEU A 7 -16.46 43.82 -2.89
C LEU A 7 -16.07 43.23 -4.25
N SER A 8 -15.22 43.93 -5.01
CA SER A 8 -14.65 43.45 -6.28
C SER A 8 -13.80 42.18 -6.13
N ASP A 9 -13.16 41.99 -4.97
CA ASP A 9 -12.29 40.83 -4.72
C ASP A 9 -13.12 39.60 -4.32
N LEU A 10 -14.28 39.81 -3.69
CA LEU A 10 -15.22 38.74 -3.33
C LEU A 10 -15.85 38.10 -4.58
N ALA A 11 -16.20 38.91 -5.59
CA ALA A 11 -16.78 38.43 -6.84
C ALA A 11 -15.81 37.52 -7.64
N LYS A 12 -14.50 37.83 -7.62
CA LYS A 12 -13.47 36.99 -8.28
C LYS A 12 -13.28 35.64 -7.61
N VAL A 13 -13.44 35.56 -6.29
CA VAL A 13 -13.32 34.30 -5.54
C VAL A 13 -14.51 33.37 -5.83
N VAL A 14 -15.73 33.93 -5.96
CA VAL A 14 -16.93 33.13 -6.25
C VAL A 14 -16.91 32.59 -7.69
N ALA A 15 -16.50 33.39 -8.67
CA ALA A 15 -16.40 32.94 -10.07
C ALA A 15 -15.37 31.80 -10.26
N LYS A 16 -14.28 31.79 -9.49
CA LYS A 16 -13.25 30.73 -9.57
C LYS A 16 -13.70 29.41 -8.94
N LYS A 17 -14.71 29.43 -8.06
CA LYS A 17 -15.22 28.22 -7.38
C LYS A 17 -16.30 27.48 -8.19
N ALA A 18 -16.97 28.15 -9.13
CA ALA A 18 -17.99 27.52 -9.98
C ALA A 18 -17.42 26.66 -11.13
N ALA A 19 -16.13 26.78 -11.45
CA ALA A 19 -15.52 26.09 -12.60
C ALA A 19 -14.90 24.71 -12.29
N THR A 20 -15.03 24.19 -11.06
CA THR A 20 -14.35 22.92 -10.66
C THR A 20 -15.28 21.80 -10.18
N SER A 21 -16.61 21.95 -10.21
CA SER A 21 -17.53 20.90 -9.74
C SER A 21 -18.21 20.07 -10.85
N ALA A 22 -17.68 20.08 -12.07
CA ALA A 22 -18.22 19.31 -13.19
C ALA A 22 -17.33 18.10 -13.53
N SER A 23 -17.36 17.04 -12.72
CA SER A 23 -17.36 15.64 -13.19
C SER A 23 -17.25 14.66 -12.01
N LYS A 24 -18.37 14.02 -11.66
CA LYS A 24 -18.49 12.59 -11.36
C LYS A 24 -19.95 12.33 -11.01
N GLY A 25 -20.71 11.92 -12.02
CA GLY A 25 -22.04 11.36 -11.83
C GLY A 25 -21.92 10.11 -10.96
N VAL A 26 -22.52 10.16 -9.79
CA VAL A 26 -22.83 8.97 -8.98
C VAL A 26 -24.13 8.43 -9.56
N VAL A 27 -24.02 7.33 -10.30
CA VAL A 27 -25.18 6.55 -10.75
C VAL A 27 -25.63 5.74 -9.54
N ILE A 28 -26.74 6.15 -8.92
CA ILE A 28 -27.46 5.32 -7.96
C ILE A 28 -28.45 4.51 -8.79
N SER A 29 -28.13 3.24 -9.02
CA SER A 29 -29.08 2.29 -9.59
C SER A 29 -30.04 1.84 -8.49
N GLU A 30 -31.31 2.23 -8.61
CA GLU A 30 -32.41 1.65 -7.87
C GLU A 30 -32.57 0.18 -8.29
N GLY A 31 -32.26 -0.74 -7.39
CA GLY A 31 -32.53 -2.17 -7.53
C GLY A 31 -33.57 -2.57 -6.50
N SER A 32 -34.85 -2.34 -6.81
CA SER A 32 -35.97 -2.96 -6.12
C SER A 32 -36.20 -4.34 -6.70
N GLU A 33 -35.91 -5.40 -5.96
CA GLU A 33 -36.51 -6.71 -6.23
C GLU A 33 -36.57 -7.56 -4.95
N THR A 34 -37.75 -7.55 -4.35
CA THR A 34 -38.19 -8.52 -3.35
C THR A 34 -38.62 -9.81 -4.06
N THR A 35 -37.81 -10.86 -3.95
CA THR A 35 -38.31 -12.23 -4.16
C THR A 35 -37.89 -13.11 -3.00
N SER A 36 -38.87 -13.47 -2.17
CA SER A 36 -38.75 -14.53 -1.18
C SER A 36 -38.66 -15.88 -1.90
N GLY A 37 -37.54 -16.58 -1.74
CA GLY A 37 -37.26 -17.84 -2.42
C GLY A 37 -36.57 -18.86 -1.51
N LYS A 38 -37.37 -19.47 -0.66
CA LYS A 38 -37.28 -20.80 -0.04
C LYS A 38 -36.10 -21.73 -0.48
N ARG A 39 -35.34 -22.18 0.53
CA ARG A 39 -34.59 -23.46 0.68
C ARG A 39 -33.53 -23.85 -0.36
N ALA A 40 -32.29 -24.00 0.11
CA ALA A 40 -31.63 -25.31 0.21
C ALA A 40 -30.51 -25.23 1.26
N LEU A 41 -30.50 -26.19 2.18
CA LEU A 41 -29.28 -26.59 2.89
C LEU A 41 -28.29 -27.04 1.82
N ASP A 42 -27.07 -26.49 1.82
CA ASP A 42 -25.92 -27.22 1.30
C ASP A 42 -24.80 -27.20 2.32
N ASP A 43 -24.31 -28.40 2.55
CA ASP A 43 -23.44 -28.85 3.62
C ASP A 43 -22.02 -28.92 3.06
N GLY A 44 -21.10 -28.23 3.75
CA GLY A 44 -19.69 -28.57 3.76
C GLY A 44 -18.87 -28.25 2.52
N SER A 45 -17.83 -27.42 2.71
CA SER A 45 -16.49 -27.95 2.44
C SER A 45 -15.41 -27.17 3.17
N LYS A 46 -14.59 -27.94 3.88
CA LYS A 46 -13.36 -27.50 4.53
C LYS A 46 -12.33 -27.14 3.47
N GLY A 47 -11.62 -26.04 3.65
CA GLY A 47 -10.52 -25.68 2.75
C GLY A 47 -9.57 -24.64 3.34
N LYS A 48 -8.77 -25.05 4.33
CA LYS A 48 -7.52 -24.39 4.70
C LYS A 48 -6.71 -24.04 3.45
N GLN A 49 -6.25 -22.79 3.32
CA GLN A 49 -4.89 -22.51 2.89
C GLN A 49 -4.45 -21.15 3.42
N VAL A 50 -3.70 -21.22 4.52
CA VAL A 50 -2.85 -20.14 5.03
C VAL A 50 -1.76 -19.93 3.98
N ALA A 51 -1.77 -18.78 3.33
CA ALA A 51 -0.68 -18.35 2.46
C ALA A 51 0.57 -18.12 3.32
N GLN A 52 1.57 -18.98 3.15
CA GLN A 52 2.90 -18.79 3.71
C GLN A 52 3.59 -17.62 3.01
N SER A 53 3.94 -16.63 3.83
CA SER A 53 4.87 -15.54 3.51
C SER A 53 6.24 -16.13 3.15
N PRO A 54 6.86 -15.78 2.00
CA PRO A 54 8.22 -16.20 1.70
C PRO A 54 9.21 -15.33 2.47
N GLU A 55 9.94 -15.95 3.41
CA GLU A 55 11.10 -15.35 4.06
C GLU A 55 12.22 -15.02 3.04
N PRO A 56 12.93 -13.90 3.23
CA PRO A 56 14.04 -13.52 2.36
C PRO A 56 15.28 -14.39 2.61
N LYS A 57 15.69 -15.16 1.59
CA LYS A 57 16.97 -15.86 1.56
C LYS A 57 18.12 -14.85 1.60
N LYS A 58 18.85 -14.82 2.72
CA LYS A 58 20.19 -14.22 2.84
C LYS A 58 21.14 -14.91 1.85
N ALA A 59 21.49 -14.23 0.76
CA ALA A 59 22.65 -14.58 -0.05
C ALA A 59 23.91 -14.09 0.68
N ARG A 60 24.67 -15.06 1.22
CA ARG A 60 26.01 -14.87 1.76
C ARG A 60 26.98 -14.87 0.57
N ILE A 61 27.50 -13.71 0.20
CA ILE A 61 28.58 -13.58 -0.78
C ILE A 61 29.87 -13.34 0.02
N ASP A 62 30.52 -14.44 0.37
CA ASP A 62 31.88 -14.44 0.90
C ASP A 62 32.85 -14.81 -0.25
N THR A 63 33.77 -13.87 -0.50
CA THR A 63 35.20 -14.10 -0.74
C THR A 63 35.64 -14.85 -2.00
N GLY A 64 36.41 -14.17 -2.85
CA GLY A 64 37.20 -14.80 -3.90
C GLY A 64 38.16 -13.83 -4.57
N ALA A 65 39.22 -13.44 -3.86
CA ALA A 65 40.35 -12.71 -4.42
C ALA A 65 41.02 -13.53 -5.54
N SER A 66 40.88 -13.09 -6.80
CA SER A 66 41.68 -13.61 -7.90
C SER A 66 42.96 -12.80 -8.00
N GLY A 67 44.01 -13.38 -7.44
CA GLY A 67 45.37 -12.87 -7.46
C GLY A 67 45.92 -12.66 -8.87
N ALA A 68 46.87 -11.73 -8.91
CA ALA A 68 47.69 -11.36 -10.02
C ALA A 68 48.34 -12.56 -10.73
N SER A 69 48.21 -12.61 -12.06
CA SER A 69 49.07 -13.41 -12.92
C SER A 69 50.00 -12.46 -13.69
N ALA A 70 51.07 -12.03 -13.01
CA ALA A 70 52.20 -11.42 -13.67
C ALA A 70 52.92 -12.49 -14.52
N ARG A 71 52.78 -12.39 -15.85
CA ARG A 71 53.55 -13.18 -16.82
C ARG A 71 54.75 -12.34 -17.27
N PRO A 72 56.01 -12.78 -17.07
CA PRO A 72 57.14 -12.13 -17.71
C PRO A 72 57.29 -12.64 -19.14
N PRO A 73 57.52 -11.79 -20.16
CA PRO A 73 58.04 -12.28 -21.42
C PRO A 73 59.52 -12.62 -21.25
N VAL A 74 59.75 -13.90 -21.46
CA VAL A 74 61.01 -14.62 -21.59
C VAL A 74 61.92 -13.95 -22.62
N ALA A 75 63.10 -13.55 -22.14
CA ALA A 75 64.41 -13.61 -22.79
C ALA A 75 64.51 -13.38 -24.32
N SER A 76 64.74 -12.12 -24.70
CA SER A 76 65.49 -11.76 -25.91
C SER A 76 67.01 -11.86 -25.66
N ARG A 77 67.51 -13.09 -25.47
CA ARG A 77 68.96 -13.41 -25.45
C ARG A 77 69.27 -14.49 -26.50
N ALA A 78 69.01 -14.19 -27.76
CA ALA A 78 69.33 -15.10 -28.88
C ALA A 78 69.79 -14.37 -30.15
N ALA A 79 70.33 -13.15 -30.03
CA ALA A 79 70.82 -12.38 -31.18
C ALA A 79 72.35 -12.30 -31.30
N GLU A 80 73.13 -12.69 -30.28
CA GLU A 80 74.59 -12.54 -30.32
C GLU A 80 75.37 -13.72 -30.92
N LYS A 81 74.72 -14.83 -31.30
CA LYS A 81 75.45 -16.02 -31.80
C LYS A 81 75.57 -16.14 -33.32
N ILE A 82 75.03 -15.22 -34.11
CA ILE A 82 75.06 -15.34 -35.58
C ILE A 82 76.29 -14.67 -36.21
N LEU A 83 77.01 -13.77 -35.51
CA LEU A 83 78.20 -13.11 -36.08
C LEU A 83 79.54 -13.83 -35.83
N ALA A 84 79.58 -14.91 -35.05
CA ALA A 84 80.83 -15.60 -34.68
C ALA A 84 81.24 -16.75 -35.62
N GLY A 85 80.45 -17.05 -36.66
CA GLY A 85 80.67 -18.20 -37.55
C GLY A 85 81.42 -17.92 -38.85
N VAL A 86 81.74 -16.65 -39.16
CA VAL A 86 82.48 -16.28 -40.39
C VAL A 86 83.96 -16.05 -40.06
N ILE A 87 84.58 -17.03 -39.41
CA ILE A 87 86.04 -17.13 -39.36
C ILE A 87 86.42 -18.22 -40.34
N LEU A 88 86.93 -17.82 -41.49
CA LEU A 88 87.50 -18.71 -42.49
C LEU A 88 88.62 -19.56 -41.86
N PRO A 89 88.60 -20.90 -41.99
CA PRO A 89 89.71 -21.73 -41.54
C PRO A 89 90.94 -21.38 -42.37
N ALA A 90 91.95 -20.81 -41.70
CA ALA A 90 93.27 -20.53 -42.25
C ALA A 90 94.11 -21.81 -42.22
N ASP A 91 93.70 -22.83 -42.96
CA ASP A 91 94.48 -24.05 -43.15
C ASP A 91 95.17 -24.01 -44.53
N LYS A 92 96.49 -24.08 -44.52
CA LYS A 92 97.36 -23.79 -45.67
C LYS A 92 97.89 -25.08 -46.29
N GLU A 93 97.03 -25.94 -46.83
CA GLU A 93 97.45 -26.92 -47.82
C GLU A 93 96.23 -27.61 -48.44
N LYS A 94 96.18 -27.66 -49.77
CA LYS A 94 95.05 -28.09 -50.62
C LYS A 94 93.97 -27.01 -50.82
N VAL A 95 94.31 -26.02 -51.64
CA VAL A 95 93.33 -25.18 -52.32
C VAL A 95 92.64 -26.07 -53.38
N ASP A 96 91.64 -26.83 -52.96
CA ASP A 96 90.65 -27.34 -53.91
C ASP A 96 90.09 -26.12 -54.64
N ARG A 97 90.14 -26.14 -55.98
CA ARG A 97 89.57 -25.10 -56.85
C ARG A 97 88.08 -24.98 -56.52
N ILE A 98 87.74 -24.13 -55.57
CA ILE A 98 86.38 -23.66 -55.35
C ILE A 98 86.02 -22.98 -56.67
N THR A 99 85.18 -23.65 -57.46
CA THR A 99 84.68 -23.10 -58.70
C THR A 99 83.86 -21.86 -58.37
N PHE A 100 83.92 -20.86 -59.24
CA PHE A 100 83.14 -19.63 -59.11
C PHE A 100 81.66 -19.91 -58.81
N ASP A 101 81.10 -20.97 -59.41
CA ASP A 101 79.76 -21.48 -59.14
C ASP A 101 79.49 -21.82 -57.66
N GLN A 102 80.43 -22.42 -56.94
CA GLN A 102 80.27 -22.69 -55.51
C GLN A 102 80.24 -21.41 -54.67
N VAL A 103 81.03 -20.39 -55.04
CA VAL A 103 81.02 -19.09 -54.34
C VAL A 103 79.71 -18.36 -54.60
N VAL A 104 79.28 -18.31 -55.86
CA VAL A 104 78.02 -17.65 -56.25
C VAL A 104 76.83 -18.33 -55.58
N THR A 105 76.78 -19.66 -55.55
CA THR A 105 75.66 -20.40 -54.94
C THR A 105 75.60 -20.19 -53.43
N LYS A 106 76.74 -20.18 -52.73
CA LYS A 106 76.80 -19.88 -51.29
C LYS A 106 76.40 -18.43 -51.00
N PHE A 107 76.86 -17.48 -51.82
CA PHE A 107 76.48 -16.07 -51.68
C PHE A 107 74.97 -15.88 -51.89
N LEU A 108 74.40 -16.46 -52.95
CA LEU A 108 72.96 -16.43 -53.21
C LEU A 108 72.16 -17.11 -52.10
N HIS A 109 72.67 -18.18 -51.49
CA HIS A 109 72.02 -18.84 -50.36
C HIS A 109 71.99 -17.95 -49.11
N VAL A 110 73.10 -17.28 -48.78
CA VAL A 110 73.18 -16.34 -47.64
C VAL A 110 72.26 -15.13 -47.86
N VAL A 111 72.26 -14.56 -49.07
CA VAL A 111 71.35 -13.45 -49.43
C VAL A 111 69.89 -13.91 -49.39
N GLY A 112 69.58 -15.09 -49.94
CA GLY A 112 68.24 -15.68 -49.90
C GLY A 112 67.73 -15.92 -48.48
N GLN A 113 68.57 -16.45 -47.58
CA GLN A 113 68.21 -16.61 -46.17
C GLN A 113 67.96 -15.26 -45.48
N GLY A 114 68.79 -14.25 -45.76
CA GLY A 114 68.60 -12.89 -45.24
C GLY A 114 67.27 -12.27 -45.63
N VAL A 115 66.83 -12.47 -46.87
CA VAL A 115 65.52 -11.99 -47.37
C VAL A 115 64.35 -12.71 -46.70
N ILE A 116 64.45 -14.03 -46.48
CA ILE A 116 63.41 -14.82 -45.80
C ILE A 116 63.28 -14.41 -44.32
N LEU A 117 64.42 -14.24 -43.62
CA LEU A 117 64.46 -13.75 -42.24
C LEU A 117 63.94 -12.32 -42.11
N GLY A 118 64.33 -11.42 -43.02
CA GLY A 118 63.84 -10.04 -43.05
C GLY A 118 62.33 -9.95 -43.30
N SER A 119 61.81 -10.77 -44.22
CA SER A 119 60.37 -10.83 -44.51
C SER A 119 59.56 -11.36 -43.33
N SER A 120 60.04 -12.41 -42.66
CA SER A 120 59.37 -12.95 -41.45
C SER A 120 59.40 -11.96 -40.28
N LEU A 121 60.45 -11.15 -40.13
CA LEU A 121 60.54 -10.12 -39.10
C LEU A 121 59.57 -8.95 -39.40
N ALA A 122 59.51 -8.52 -40.66
CA ALA A 122 58.59 -7.46 -41.10
C ALA A 122 57.11 -7.84 -40.87
N VAL A 123 56.73 -9.08 -41.20
CA VAL A 123 55.37 -9.60 -40.95
C VAL A 123 55.06 -9.59 -39.45
N ARG A 124 55.94 -10.15 -38.61
CA ARG A 124 55.73 -10.14 -37.15
C ARG A 124 55.64 -8.73 -36.58
N SER A 125 56.48 -7.80 -37.06
CA SER A 125 56.45 -6.41 -36.60
C SER A 125 55.14 -5.70 -36.91
N ARG A 126 54.51 -6.04 -38.05
CA ARG A 126 53.17 -5.56 -38.42
C ARG A 126 52.10 -6.13 -37.49
N ASP A 127 52.11 -7.44 -37.25
CA ASP A 127 51.14 -8.11 -36.36
C ASP A 127 51.20 -7.55 -34.93
N PHE A 128 52.41 -7.23 -34.43
CA PHE A 128 52.58 -6.57 -33.14
C PHE A 128 52.03 -5.14 -33.12
N ALA A 129 52.26 -4.35 -34.17
CA ALA A 129 51.74 -2.99 -34.26
C ALA A 129 50.21 -2.98 -34.34
N GLU A 130 49.61 -3.89 -35.12
CA GLU A 130 48.15 -4.04 -35.23
C GLU A 130 47.54 -4.53 -33.91
N GLY A 131 48.17 -5.50 -33.26
CA GLY A 131 47.77 -5.96 -31.92
C GLY A 131 47.80 -4.84 -30.87
N ALA A 132 48.82 -3.97 -30.92
CA ALA A 132 48.92 -2.82 -30.01
C ALA A 132 47.82 -1.77 -30.26
N LEU A 133 47.50 -1.48 -31.53
CA LEU A 133 46.40 -0.58 -31.88
C LEU A 133 45.04 -1.14 -31.44
N HIS A 134 44.81 -2.45 -31.64
CA HIS A 134 43.58 -3.10 -31.20
C HIS A 134 43.45 -3.06 -29.66
N GLN A 135 44.51 -3.36 -28.92
CA GLN A 135 44.51 -3.24 -27.45
C GLN A 135 44.24 -1.82 -26.99
N LYS A 136 44.81 -0.81 -27.67
CA LYS A 136 44.55 0.59 -27.38
C LYS A 136 43.07 0.93 -27.60
N ALA A 137 42.48 0.52 -28.72
CA ALA A 137 41.07 0.76 -29.01
C ALA A 137 40.14 0.07 -28.00
N VAL A 138 40.46 -1.15 -27.56
CA VAL A 138 39.71 -1.86 -26.51
C VAL A 138 39.82 -1.13 -25.17
N ALA A 139 41.02 -0.64 -24.80
CA ALA A 139 41.22 0.13 -23.58
C ALA A 139 40.42 1.45 -23.59
N GLU A 140 40.47 2.20 -24.70
CA GLU A 140 39.69 3.44 -24.88
C GLU A 140 38.18 3.16 -24.82
N SER A 141 37.70 2.08 -25.44
CA SER A 141 36.30 1.67 -25.38
C SER A 141 35.87 1.33 -23.95
N ALA A 142 36.70 0.60 -23.21
CA ALA A 142 36.43 0.22 -21.82
C ALA A 142 36.40 1.46 -20.90
N GLU A 143 37.31 2.42 -21.10
CA GLU A 143 37.33 3.68 -20.36
C GLU A 143 36.06 4.50 -20.62
N MET A 144 35.63 4.63 -21.88
CA MET A 144 34.38 5.32 -22.21
C MET A 144 33.14 4.64 -21.59
N GLU A 145 33.11 3.31 -21.56
CA GLU A 145 32.02 2.57 -20.92
C GLU A 145 32.01 2.78 -19.40
N MET A 146 33.19 2.76 -18.75
CA MET A 146 33.31 3.07 -17.33
C MET A 146 32.81 4.47 -17.00
N VAL A 147 33.18 5.49 -17.77
CA VAL A 147 32.70 6.86 -17.58
C VAL A 147 31.18 6.93 -17.74
N ARG A 148 30.62 6.23 -18.74
CA ARG A 148 29.16 6.16 -18.93
C ARG A 148 28.46 5.48 -17.75
N ALA A 149 29.03 4.40 -17.23
CA ALA A 149 28.50 3.69 -16.07
C ALA A 149 28.56 4.57 -14.81
N GLN A 150 29.64 5.32 -14.62
CA GLN A 150 29.79 6.26 -13.51
C GLN A 150 28.75 7.38 -13.56
N ASN A 151 28.52 7.98 -14.74
CA ASN A 151 27.50 9.02 -14.89
C ASN A 151 26.10 8.49 -14.57
N ARG A 152 25.76 7.28 -15.03
CA ARG A 152 24.48 6.64 -14.68
C ARG A 152 24.35 6.37 -13.18
N ALA A 153 25.45 5.97 -12.51
CA ALA A 153 25.43 5.77 -11.07
C ALA A 153 25.14 7.07 -10.33
N ILE A 154 25.75 8.18 -10.73
CA ILE A 154 25.50 9.51 -10.15
C ILE A 154 24.04 9.94 -10.36
N GLU A 155 23.48 9.74 -11.56
CA GLU A 155 22.06 10.04 -11.84
C GLU A 155 21.11 9.23 -10.95
N LEU A 156 21.40 7.93 -10.77
CA LEU A 156 20.59 7.06 -9.90
C LEU A 156 20.70 7.44 -8.42
N GLU A 157 21.88 7.83 -7.95
CA GLU A 157 22.05 8.33 -6.58
C GLU A 157 21.25 9.61 -6.34
N GLY A 158 21.24 10.52 -7.32
CA GLY A 158 20.43 11.74 -7.29
C GLY A 158 18.93 11.43 -7.21
N ALA A 159 18.44 10.54 -8.09
CA ALA A 159 17.04 10.11 -8.09
C ALA A 159 16.64 9.43 -6.76
N LEU A 160 17.52 8.57 -6.22
CA LEU A 160 17.29 7.90 -4.94
C LEU A 160 17.22 8.89 -3.77
N ALA A 161 18.09 9.91 -3.76
CA ALA A 161 18.06 10.96 -2.74
C ALA A 161 16.77 11.79 -2.81
N GLU A 162 16.33 12.14 -4.02
CA GLU A 162 15.07 12.85 -4.25
C GLU A 162 13.86 12.02 -3.80
N GLU A 163 13.82 10.74 -4.15
CA GLU A 163 12.75 9.82 -3.74
C GLU A 163 12.71 9.65 -2.22
N LYS A 164 13.86 9.49 -1.57
CA LYS A 164 13.95 9.45 -0.09
C LYS A 164 13.43 10.74 0.54
N ALA A 165 13.72 11.90 -0.05
CA ALA A 165 13.20 13.18 0.45
C ALA A 165 11.66 13.27 0.29
N LYS A 166 11.12 12.83 -0.87
CA LYS A 166 9.67 12.72 -1.10
C LYS A 166 9.02 11.77 -0.11
N GLY A 167 9.60 10.60 0.13
CA GLY A 167 9.13 9.62 1.12
C GLY A 167 9.06 10.19 2.53
N LYS A 168 10.09 10.92 2.98
CA LYS A 168 10.08 11.61 4.29
C LYS A 168 8.98 12.67 4.39
N LYS A 169 8.72 13.41 3.31
CA LYS A 169 7.64 14.40 3.27
C LYS A 169 6.27 13.73 3.36
N LEU A 170 6.06 12.64 2.62
CA LEU A 170 4.82 11.86 2.66
C LEU A 170 4.59 11.24 4.03
N ALA A 171 5.63 10.71 4.68
CA ALA A 171 5.52 10.16 6.04
C ALA A 171 5.07 11.22 7.06
N LYS A 172 5.59 12.45 6.98
CA LYS A 172 5.16 13.56 7.84
C LYS A 172 3.71 13.99 7.56
N ASP A 173 3.31 14.04 6.29
CA ASP A 173 1.93 14.37 5.92
C ASP A 173 0.95 13.29 6.42
N ALA A 174 1.33 12.01 6.32
CA ALA A 174 0.55 10.89 6.84
C ALA A 174 0.37 10.99 8.38
N ASP A 175 1.43 11.29 9.13
CA ASP A 175 1.34 11.51 10.59
C ASP A 175 0.42 12.70 10.95
N ALA A 176 0.56 13.82 10.22
CA ALA A 176 -0.29 14.99 10.42
C ALA A 176 -1.78 14.68 10.15
N ARG A 177 -2.07 13.93 9.07
CA ARG A 177 -3.43 13.47 8.77
C ARG A 177 -3.96 12.50 9.81
N GLY A 178 -3.13 11.58 10.31
CA GLY A 178 -3.50 10.67 11.39
C GLY A 178 -4.01 11.42 12.63
N LYS A 179 -3.29 12.47 13.06
CA LYS A 179 -3.71 13.33 14.18
C LYS A 179 -5.05 14.04 13.94
N VAL A 180 -5.30 14.48 12.71
CA VAL A 180 -6.59 15.10 12.34
C VAL A 180 -7.72 14.08 12.39
N ILE A 181 -7.50 12.85 11.89
CA ILE A 181 -8.47 11.77 11.93
C ILE A 181 -8.85 11.44 13.38
N SER A 182 -7.87 11.23 14.27
CA SER A 182 -8.17 10.94 15.68
C SER A 182 -8.96 12.05 16.37
N LYS A 183 -8.69 13.32 16.03
CA LYS A 183 -9.47 14.46 16.55
C LYS A 183 -10.91 14.48 16.01
N LEU A 184 -11.12 14.08 14.77
CA LEU A 184 -12.45 13.98 14.17
C LEU A 184 -13.24 12.82 14.77
N GLU A 185 -12.62 11.66 14.98
CA GLU A 185 -13.24 10.50 15.63
C GLU A 185 -13.74 10.83 17.04
N ALA A 186 -12.93 11.55 17.84
CA ALA A 186 -13.35 12.02 19.16
C ALA A 186 -14.58 12.95 19.07
N ARG A 187 -14.58 13.90 18.12
CA ARG A 187 -15.71 14.81 17.91
C ARG A 187 -16.99 14.10 17.44
N ILE A 188 -16.87 13.07 16.61
CA ILE A 188 -18.02 12.27 16.19
C ILE A 188 -18.62 11.55 17.40
N SER A 189 -17.76 10.93 18.24
CA SER A 189 -18.20 10.26 19.46
C SER A 189 -18.91 11.22 20.44
N ASP A 190 -18.39 12.43 20.60
CA ASP A 190 -19.02 13.45 21.45
C ASP A 190 -20.36 13.91 20.88
N LEU A 191 -20.44 14.07 19.55
CA LEU A 191 -21.66 14.49 18.87
C LEU A 191 -22.74 13.41 18.99
N GLU A 192 -22.41 12.14 18.78
CA GLU A 192 -23.33 11.01 18.94
C GLU A 192 -23.92 10.94 20.35
N LYS A 193 -23.08 11.10 21.39
CA LYS A 193 -23.54 11.19 22.79
C LYS A 193 -24.47 12.37 23.02
N SER A 194 -24.13 13.54 22.47
CA SER A 194 -24.98 14.74 22.62
C SER A 194 -26.32 14.59 21.89
N GLN A 195 -26.34 13.87 20.78
CA GLN A 195 -27.54 13.57 20.01
C GLN A 195 -28.45 12.61 20.79
N SER A 196 -27.91 11.52 21.33
CA SER A 196 -28.70 10.56 22.12
C SER A 196 -29.30 11.22 23.37
N LEU A 197 -28.54 12.10 24.04
CA LEU A 197 -29.04 12.87 25.18
C LEU A 197 -30.16 13.83 24.77
N THR A 198 -29.98 14.57 23.67
CA THR A 198 -31.02 15.48 23.17
C THR A 198 -32.28 14.74 22.75
N GLN A 199 -32.15 13.58 22.08
CA GLN A 199 -33.28 12.74 21.73
C GLN A 199 -34.02 12.23 22.96
N GLY A 200 -33.29 11.76 23.98
CA GLY A 200 -33.88 11.34 25.26
C GLY A 200 -34.67 12.47 25.92
N ARG A 201 -34.12 13.71 25.94
CA ARG A 201 -34.80 14.89 26.48
C ARG A 201 -36.08 15.26 25.71
N ILE A 202 -36.04 15.20 24.38
CA ILE A 202 -37.22 15.49 23.55
C ILE A 202 -38.32 14.45 23.82
N ILE A 203 -37.97 13.16 23.91
CA ILE A 203 -38.92 12.10 24.21
C ILE A 203 -39.52 12.28 25.61
N ALA A 204 -38.70 12.60 26.62
CA ALA A 204 -39.18 12.86 27.97
C ALA A 204 -40.14 14.06 27.99
N ALA A 205 -39.76 15.19 27.40
CA ALA A 205 -40.60 16.38 27.31
C ALA A 205 -41.91 16.13 26.53
N PHE A 206 -41.88 15.30 25.49
CA PHE A 206 -43.08 14.90 24.77
C PHE A 206 -44.01 14.03 25.62
N LYS A 207 -43.48 13.06 26.38
CA LYS A 207 -44.27 12.22 27.29
C LYS A 207 -44.91 13.04 28.43
N GLU A 208 -44.23 14.09 28.86
CA GLU A 208 -44.73 15.03 29.88
C GLU A 208 -45.69 16.09 29.30
N SER A 209 -45.89 16.14 27.98
CA SER A 209 -46.76 17.14 27.36
C SER A 209 -48.24 16.83 27.58
N ASP A 210 -49.03 17.88 27.75
CA ASP A 210 -50.49 17.78 27.90
C ASP A 210 -51.14 17.07 26.71
N ASP A 211 -50.68 17.34 25.48
CA ASP A 211 -51.17 16.70 24.26
C ASP A 211 -51.01 15.17 24.33
N PHE A 212 -49.86 14.68 24.81
CA PHE A 212 -49.63 13.26 24.99
C PHE A 212 -50.52 12.67 26.09
N LEU A 213 -50.60 13.34 27.24
CA LEU A 213 -51.44 12.89 28.36
C LEU A 213 -52.92 12.86 28.00
N GLU A 214 -53.40 13.84 27.24
CA GLU A 214 -54.78 13.90 26.76
C GLU A 214 -55.05 12.84 25.69
N ALA A 215 -54.12 12.60 24.78
CA ALA A 215 -54.23 11.49 23.82
C ALA A 215 -54.27 10.12 24.54
N VAL A 216 -53.42 9.92 25.55
CA VAL A 216 -53.43 8.71 26.38
C VAL A 216 -54.74 8.57 27.14
N ARG A 217 -55.22 9.63 27.79
CA ARG A 217 -56.49 9.64 28.53
C ARG A 217 -57.69 9.39 27.62
N GLY A 218 -57.73 10.03 26.46
CA GLY A 218 -58.78 9.83 25.46
C GLY A 218 -58.80 8.39 24.93
N SER A 219 -57.62 7.84 24.64
CA SER A 219 -57.49 6.45 24.18
C SER A 219 -57.89 5.44 25.27
N ALA A 220 -57.47 5.66 26.51
CA ALA A 220 -57.86 4.84 27.64
C ALA A 220 -59.37 4.92 27.89
N SER A 221 -59.96 6.11 27.86
CA SER A 221 -61.39 6.32 28.02
C SER A 221 -62.20 5.58 26.94
N SER A 222 -61.81 5.67 25.67
CA SER A 222 -62.48 4.91 24.60
C SER A 222 -62.30 3.40 24.76
N TYR A 223 -61.11 2.94 25.14
CA TYR A 223 -60.86 1.51 25.34
C TYR A 223 -61.68 0.93 26.51
N PHE A 224 -61.68 1.60 27.66
CA PHE A 224 -62.38 1.13 28.86
C PHE A 224 -63.88 1.45 28.88
N GLY A 225 -64.34 2.47 28.14
CA GLY A 225 -65.77 2.73 27.95
C GLY A 225 -66.34 1.83 26.86
N ASP A 226 -66.09 2.19 25.60
CA ASP A 226 -66.70 1.51 24.44
C ASP A 226 -66.31 0.02 24.37
N GLY A 227 -65.08 -0.31 24.75
CA GLY A 227 -64.58 -1.69 24.79
C GLY A 227 -65.24 -2.53 25.87
N PHE A 228 -65.52 -1.95 27.05
CA PHE A 228 -66.26 -2.64 28.10
C PHE A 228 -67.72 -2.89 27.69
N ASP A 229 -68.37 -1.89 27.07
CA ASP A 229 -69.72 -2.05 26.52
C ASP A 229 -69.77 -3.05 25.35
N PHE A 230 -68.70 -3.14 24.57
CA PHE A 230 -68.56 -4.20 23.58
C PHE A 230 -68.52 -5.59 24.24
N CYS A 231 -67.71 -5.76 25.28
CA CYS A 231 -67.65 -7.02 26.03
C CYS A 231 -69.00 -7.39 26.67
N LYS A 232 -69.70 -6.44 27.29
CA LYS A 232 -71.06 -6.64 27.81
C LYS A 232 -72.01 -7.14 26.72
N ARG A 233 -71.99 -6.51 25.54
CA ARG A 233 -72.80 -6.94 24.38
C ARG A 233 -72.43 -8.33 23.86
N GLN A 234 -71.15 -8.72 23.90
CA GLN A 234 -70.74 -10.07 23.52
C GLN A 234 -71.20 -11.12 24.54
N LEU A 235 -71.09 -10.82 25.84
CA LEU A 235 -71.59 -11.69 26.91
C LEU A 235 -73.11 -11.89 26.82
N ALA A 236 -73.86 -10.81 26.64
CA ALA A 236 -75.33 -10.87 26.49
C ALA A 236 -75.75 -11.76 25.31
N LYS A 237 -75.00 -11.71 24.19
CA LYS A 237 -75.26 -12.55 23.01
C LYS A 237 -74.94 -14.02 23.23
N GLN A 238 -73.88 -14.33 23.96
CA GLN A 238 -73.47 -15.72 24.21
C GLN A 238 -74.30 -16.38 25.32
N TYR A 239 -74.76 -15.62 26.30
CA TYR A 239 -75.48 -16.12 27.47
C TYR A 239 -76.74 -15.28 27.75
N PRO A 240 -77.82 -15.47 26.98
CA PRO A 240 -79.03 -14.67 27.13
C PRO A 240 -79.76 -14.90 28.46
N ASP A 241 -79.60 -16.06 29.09
CA ASP A 241 -80.30 -16.45 30.33
C ASP A 241 -79.44 -16.24 31.59
N LEU A 242 -78.44 -15.37 31.55
CA LEU A 242 -77.54 -15.17 32.69
C LEU A 242 -78.26 -14.66 33.96
N GLY A 243 -79.47 -14.12 33.82
CA GLY A 243 -80.29 -13.62 34.93
C GLY A 243 -79.73 -12.36 35.60
N VAL A 244 -78.63 -11.81 35.06
CA VAL A 244 -77.99 -10.57 35.50
C VAL A 244 -78.24 -9.53 34.43
N ASP A 245 -78.75 -8.36 34.83
CA ASP A 245 -78.85 -7.22 33.93
C ASP A 245 -77.44 -6.67 33.71
N LEU A 246 -76.90 -6.88 32.51
CA LEU A 246 -75.57 -6.40 32.15
C LEU A 246 -75.55 -4.89 31.91
N GLU A 247 -76.69 -4.22 31.72
CA GLU A 247 -76.71 -2.75 31.63
C GLU A 247 -76.45 -2.08 32.98
N ASP A 248 -76.90 -2.70 34.08
CA ASP A 248 -76.64 -2.24 35.45
C ASP A 248 -75.23 -2.59 35.95
N VAL A 249 -74.46 -3.37 35.18
CA VAL A 249 -73.04 -3.63 35.49
C VAL A 249 -72.22 -2.42 35.07
N GLU A 250 -72.06 -1.50 36.02
CA GLU A 250 -71.09 -0.41 35.96
C GLU A 250 -69.73 -0.85 36.52
N MET A 251 -68.65 -0.22 36.04
CA MET A 251 -67.37 -0.35 36.73
C MET A 251 -67.48 0.31 38.09
N ASP A 252 -67.08 -0.43 39.13
CA ASP A 252 -66.99 0.11 40.47
C ASP A 252 -65.84 1.13 40.55
N HIS A 253 -66.21 2.41 40.55
CA HIS A 253 -65.28 3.52 40.64
C HIS A 253 -64.52 3.56 41.98
N GLU A 254 -65.07 2.99 43.06
CA GLU A 254 -64.37 2.92 44.35
C GLU A 254 -63.23 1.89 44.30
N LEU A 255 -63.47 0.74 43.64
CA LEU A 255 -62.44 -0.27 43.42
C LEU A 255 -61.31 0.27 42.55
N LEU A 256 -61.65 1.01 41.49
CA LEU A 256 -60.68 1.65 40.61
C LEU A 256 -59.84 2.71 41.33
N ALA A 257 -60.48 3.59 42.10
CA ALA A 257 -59.77 4.60 42.88
C ALA A 257 -58.86 3.97 43.94
N LYS A 258 -59.28 2.84 44.54
CA LYS A 258 -58.46 2.08 45.48
C LYS A 258 -57.25 1.43 44.81
N GLU A 259 -57.43 0.86 43.62
CA GLU A 259 -56.33 0.28 42.84
C GLU A 259 -55.33 1.34 42.38
N GLU A 260 -55.81 2.51 41.94
CA GLU A 260 -54.97 3.66 41.58
C GLU A 260 -54.14 4.15 42.77
N ALA A 261 -54.74 4.28 43.95
CA ALA A 261 -54.05 4.66 45.17
C ALA A 261 -53.02 3.60 45.65
N GLU A 262 -53.32 2.30 45.47
CA GLU A 262 -52.34 1.23 45.74
C GLU A 262 -51.19 1.25 44.74
N ALA A 263 -51.45 1.52 43.46
CA ALA A 263 -50.42 1.64 42.44
C ALA A 263 -49.48 2.83 42.71
N GLU A 264 -50.03 3.98 43.12
CA GLU A 264 -49.25 5.16 43.50
C GLU A 264 -48.34 4.88 44.72
N LYS A 265 -48.86 4.14 45.72
CA LYS A 265 -48.04 3.67 46.85
C LYS A 265 -46.90 2.74 46.42
N ARG A 266 -47.16 1.80 45.52
CA ARG A 266 -46.11 0.88 45.03
C ARG A 266 -45.04 1.62 44.25
N ALA A 267 -45.42 2.58 43.42
CA ALA A 267 -44.47 3.40 42.65
C ALA A 267 -43.54 4.22 43.57
N THR A 268 -44.09 4.80 44.63
CA THR A 268 -43.30 5.58 45.60
C THR A 268 -42.40 4.70 46.49
N GLU A 269 -42.83 3.50 46.85
CA GLU A 269 -41.99 2.52 47.55
C GLU A 269 -40.84 1.99 46.67
N GLU A 270 -41.09 1.80 45.37
CA GLU A 270 -40.07 1.35 44.40
C GLU A 270 -39.00 2.43 44.14
N GLU A 271 -39.40 3.71 43.99
CA GLU A 271 -38.45 4.83 43.91
C GLU A 271 -37.58 4.95 45.18
N ALA A 272 -38.17 4.74 46.37
CA ALA A 272 -37.43 4.80 47.63
C ALA A 272 -36.36 3.68 47.74
N ALA A 273 -36.67 2.48 47.23
CA ALA A 273 -35.75 1.34 47.25
C ALA A 273 -34.57 1.52 46.28
N GLU A 274 -34.77 2.20 45.14
CA GLU A 274 -33.71 2.45 44.16
C GLU A 274 -32.65 3.46 44.66
N VAL A 275 -33.07 4.40 45.54
CA VAL A 275 -32.15 5.40 46.12
C VAL A 275 -31.27 4.81 47.24
N GLU A 276 -31.73 3.81 48.00
CA GLU A 276 -30.90 3.16 49.05
C GLU A 276 -29.84 2.19 48.48
N GLY A 277 -30.06 1.60 47.31
CA GLY A 277 -29.16 0.60 46.71
C GLY A 277 -27.85 1.14 46.13
N VAL A 278 -27.72 2.46 45.93
CA VAL A 278 -26.53 3.08 45.30
C VAL A 278 -25.44 3.41 46.36
N GLY A 279 -25.73 3.27 47.65
CA GLY A 279 -24.82 3.63 48.74
C GLY A 279 -23.80 2.57 49.17
N GLU A 280 -23.94 1.30 48.77
CA GLU A 280 -23.16 0.19 49.36
C GLU A 280 -22.02 -0.36 48.47
N ALA A 281 -21.69 0.33 47.38
CA ALA A 281 -20.63 -0.08 46.44
C ALA A 281 -19.46 0.94 46.29
N ALA A 282 -19.25 1.80 47.29
CA ALA A 282 -18.13 2.75 47.35
C ALA A 282 -17.07 2.31 48.38
#